data_AF-A0A812YXT9-F1
#
_entry.id   AF-A0A812YXT9-F1
#
_cell.length_a   1.000
_cell.length_b   1.000
_cell.length_c   1.000
_cell.angle_alpha   90.00
_cell.angle_beta   90.00
_cell.angle_gamma   90.00
#
_symmetry.space_group_name_H-M   'P 1'
#
loop_
_entity.id
_entity.type
_entity.pdbx_description
1 polymer ?
#
loop_
_entity_poly.entity_id
_entity_poly.type
_entity_poly.pdbx_seq_one_letter_code
_entity_poly.pdbx_strand_id
1 'polypeptide(L)'
;AIKAAERDHDTVVAQVMQTRKDYQDMVSNLFKRIDERGLGHLTITEFEKHFDDESVQALFEYLQIGAMDAWTLFMSLDKDGDHTISVDEFTERCDMAQFSSRILLVIRCVCNSPIC
;
A
#
# COMPACT_ATOMS: atom_id res chain seq x y z
N ALA A 1 13.76 15.15 37.77
CA ALA A 1 13.47 13.86 37.13
C ALA A 1 12.82 14.14 35.78
N ILE A 2 13.53 13.95 34.67
CA ILE A 2 13.05 14.25 33.29
C ILE A 2 13.45 13.14 32.28
N LYS A 3 14.49 12.33 32.60
CA LYS A 3 15.04 11.30 31.71
C LYS A 3 14.15 10.09 31.37
N ALA A 4 13.02 9.91 32.06
CA ALA A 4 12.11 8.78 31.79
C ALA A 4 11.25 9.05 30.56
N ALA A 5 10.70 10.26 30.43
CA ALA A 5 9.82 10.63 29.32
C ALA A 5 10.55 10.73 27.96
N GLU A 6 11.82 11.14 27.95
CA GLU A 6 12.64 11.18 26.73
C GLU A 6 12.96 9.77 26.20
N ARG A 7 13.21 8.80 27.10
CA ARG A 7 13.45 7.40 26.70
C ARG A 7 12.23 6.74 26.10
N ASP A 8 11.04 7.03 26.63
CA ASP A 8 9.80 6.52 26.05
C ASP A 8 9.57 7.10 24.65
N HIS A 9 9.91 8.37 24.41
CA HIS A 9 9.82 8.99 23.09
C HIS A 9 10.77 8.36 22.07
N ASP A 10 12.06 8.22 22.40
CA ASP A 10 13.05 7.57 21.54
C ASP A 10 12.67 6.11 21.22
N THR A 11 12.14 5.38 22.21
CA THR A 11 11.71 3.98 22.03
C THR A 11 10.50 3.89 21.08
N VAL A 12 9.51 4.77 21.24
CA VAL A 12 8.34 4.81 20.35
C VAL A 12 8.75 5.20 18.92
N VAL A 13 9.64 6.18 18.75
CA VAL A 13 10.14 6.58 17.42
C VAL A 13 10.88 5.42 16.74
N ALA A 14 11.77 4.72 17.46
CA ALA A 14 12.48 3.56 16.92
C ALA A 14 11.52 2.43 16.51
N GLN A 15 10.48 2.16 17.30
CA GLN A 15 9.47 1.14 17.01
C GLN A 15 8.65 1.47 15.76
N VAL A 16 8.28 2.74 15.58
CA VAL A 16 7.56 3.21 14.39
C VAL A 16 8.43 3.07 13.14
N MET A 17 9.70 3.46 13.22
CA MET A 17 10.65 3.32 12.12
C MET A 17 10.87 1.85 11.73
N GLN A 18 10.97 0.95 12.71
CA GLN A 18 11.11 -0.49 12.46
C GLN A 18 9.88 -1.07 11.76
N THR A 19 8.68 -0.74 12.24
CA THR A 19 7.42 -1.20 11.64
C THR A 19 7.29 -0.74 10.18
N ARG A 20 7.70 0.50 9.89
CA ARG A 20 7.70 1.04 8.52
C ARG A 20 8.67 0.28 7.62
N LYS A 21 9.85 -0.06 8.14
CA LYS A 21 10.86 -0.82 7.40
C LYS A 21 10.39 -2.24 7.09
N ASP A 22 9.84 -2.94 8.08
CA ASP A 22 9.32 -4.30 7.90
C ASP A 22 8.19 -4.32 6.85
N TYR A 23 7.35 -3.28 6.84
CA TYR A 23 6.32 -3.10 5.82
C TYR A 23 6.91 -2.87 4.42
N GLN A 24 7.89 -1.97 4.28
CA GLN A 24 8.56 -1.73 3.01
C GLN A 24 9.26 -2.99 2.47
N ASP A 25 9.89 -3.76 3.35
CA ASP A 25 10.54 -5.02 2.98
C ASP A 25 9.51 -6.06 2.51
N MET A 26 8.35 -6.15 3.17
CA MET A 26 7.24 -7.01 2.75
C MET A 26 6.74 -6.64 1.35
N VAL A 27 6.43 -5.36 1.14
CA VAL A 27 5.92 -4.83 -0.14
C VAL A 27 6.95 -5.04 -1.26
N SER A 28 8.23 -4.77 -1.01
CA SER A 28 9.31 -4.97 -1.98
C SER A 28 9.51 -6.44 -2.35
N ASN A 29 9.44 -7.35 -1.37
CA ASN A 29 9.57 -8.79 -1.63
C ASN A 29 8.41 -9.32 -2.48
N LEU A 30 7.20 -8.80 -2.24
CA LEU A 30 6.02 -9.19 -2.99
C LEU A 30 6.07 -8.65 -4.43
N PHE A 31 6.50 -7.39 -4.60
CA PHE A 31 6.73 -6.79 -5.91
C PHE A 31 7.72 -7.63 -6.76
N LYS A 32 8.86 -8.02 -6.18
CA LYS A 32 9.86 -8.88 -6.84
C LYS A 32 9.31 -10.26 -7.21
N ARG A 33 8.26 -10.71 -6.53
CA ARG A 33 7.63 -12.01 -6.79
C ARG A 33 6.71 -11.96 -8.00
N ILE A 34 6.11 -10.81 -8.27
CA ILE A 34 5.24 -10.55 -9.43
C ILE A 34 6.09 -10.11 -10.64
N ASP A 35 7.17 -9.34 -10.42
CA ASP A 35 8.14 -8.92 -11.45
C ASP A 35 9.05 -10.10 -11.86
N GLU A 36 8.47 -11.12 -12.52
CA GLU A 36 9.21 -12.28 -13.01
C GLU A 36 10.31 -11.90 -14.01
N ARG A 37 10.09 -10.81 -14.76
CA ARG A 37 11.03 -10.33 -15.78
C ARG A 37 12.16 -9.49 -15.21
N GLY A 38 12.04 -9.02 -13.97
CA GLY A 38 13.03 -8.19 -13.29
C GLY A 38 13.22 -6.83 -13.97
N LEU A 39 12.16 -6.29 -14.57
CA LEU A 39 12.21 -5.03 -15.30
C LEU A 39 12.07 -3.82 -14.38
N GLY A 40 11.72 -4.04 -13.10
CA GLY A 40 11.50 -3.00 -12.12
C GLY A 40 10.13 -2.33 -12.22
N HIS A 41 9.26 -2.84 -13.08
CA HIS A 41 7.87 -2.41 -13.26
C HIS A 41 6.99 -3.64 -13.54
N LEU A 42 5.75 -3.62 -13.06
CA LEU A 42 4.79 -4.69 -13.32
C LEU A 42 3.94 -4.32 -14.53
N THR A 43 3.93 -5.20 -15.53
CA THR A 43 3.01 -5.08 -16.66
C THR A 43 1.66 -5.71 -16.31
N ILE A 44 0.59 -5.30 -17.02
CA ILE A 44 -0.74 -5.90 -16.86
C ILE A 44 -0.72 -7.42 -16.97
N THR A 45 0.12 -7.98 -17.87
CA THR A 45 0.20 -9.42 -18.09
C THR A 45 0.82 -10.16 -16.91
N GLU A 46 1.87 -9.59 -16.31
CA GLU A 46 2.46 -10.14 -15.07
C GLU A 46 1.47 -10.03 -13.91
N PHE A 47 0.76 -8.91 -13.84
CA PHE A 47 -0.24 -8.67 -12.81
C PHE A 47 -1.41 -9.65 -12.89
N GLU A 48 -2.00 -9.84 -14.08
CA GLU A 48 -3.08 -10.82 -14.31
C GLU A 48 -2.64 -12.25 -13.99
N LYS A 49 -1.41 -12.62 -14.39
CA LYS A 49 -0.87 -13.97 -14.13
C LYS A 49 -0.76 -14.29 -12.64
N HIS A 50 -0.42 -13.28 -11.83
CA HIS A 50 -0.23 -13.43 -10.39
C HIS A 50 -1.43 -12.94 -9.56
N PHE A 51 -2.50 -12.47 -10.19
CA PHE A 51 -3.68 -11.95 -9.51
C PHE A 51 -4.40 -13.02 -8.68
N ASP A 52 -4.37 -14.28 -9.13
CA ASP A 52 -4.93 -15.43 -8.42
C ASP A 52 -3.97 -16.06 -7.39
N ASP A 53 -2.76 -15.52 -7.21
CA ASP A 53 -1.85 -16.00 -6.16
C ASP A 53 -2.37 -15.56 -4.80
N GLU A 54 -2.55 -16.52 -3.88
CA GLU A 54 -3.02 -16.30 -2.51
C GLU A 54 -2.21 -15.21 -1.78
N SER A 55 -0.92 -15.13 -2.05
CA SER A 55 -0.02 -14.14 -1.45
C SER A 55 -0.32 -12.72 -1.93
N VAL A 56 -0.70 -12.60 -3.20
CA VAL A 56 -1.03 -11.34 -3.87
C VAL A 56 -2.44 -10.89 -3.47
N GLN A 57 -3.39 -11.83 -3.40
CA GLN A 57 -4.75 -11.57 -2.90
C GLN A 57 -4.74 -11.12 -1.43
N ALA A 58 -3.95 -11.77 -0.56
CA ALA A 58 -3.82 -11.38 0.84
C ALA A 58 -3.29 -9.95 1.01
N LEU A 59 -2.37 -9.53 0.15
CA LEU A 59 -1.89 -8.14 0.14
C LEU A 59 -3.00 -7.18 -0.28
N PHE A 60 -3.77 -7.48 -1.33
CA PHE A 60 -4.86 -6.60 -1.77
C PHE A 60 -5.97 -6.49 -0.75
N GLU A 61 -6.28 -7.59 -0.05
CA GLU A 61 -7.20 -7.60 1.08
C GLU A 61 -6.66 -6.74 2.24
N TYR A 62 -5.37 -6.85 2.56
CA TYR A 62 -4.70 -6.00 3.54
C TYR A 62 -4.75 -4.51 3.15
N LEU A 63 -4.59 -4.20 1.87
CA LEU A 63 -4.68 -2.84 1.32
C LEU A 63 -6.12 -2.33 1.20
N GLN A 64 -7.11 -3.15 1.56
CA GLN A 64 -8.55 -2.86 1.42
C GLN A 64 -8.94 -2.45 0.00
N ILE A 65 -8.18 -2.89 -1.00
CA ILE A 65 -8.54 -2.63 -2.38
C ILE A 65 -9.49 -3.75 -2.80
N GLY A 66 -10.79 -3.47 -2.74
CA GLY A 66 -11.84 -4.37 -3.22
C GLY A 66 -11.77 -4.52 -4.73
N ALA A 67 -10.83 -5.32 -5.21
CA ALA A 67 -10.67 -5.62 -6.62
C ALA A 67 -11.65 -6.72 -7.02
N MET A 68 -12.64 -6.38 -7.84
CA MET A 68 -13.50 -7.38 -8.49
C MET A 68 -12.81 -8.03 -9.70
N ASP A 69 -11.78 -7.37 -10.24
CA ASP A 69 -11.06 -7.78 -11.44
C ASP A 69 -9.64 -7.17 -11.47
N ALA A 70 -8.66 -7.92 -12.00
CA ALA A 70 -7.25 -7.56 -12.06
C ALA A 70 -7.00 -6.24 -12.79
N TRP A 71 -7.76 -5.99 -13.87
CA TRP A 71 -7.62 -4.79 -14.69
C TRP A 71 -8.01 -3.53 -13.93
N THR A 72 -9.12 -3.58 -13.19
CA THR A 72 -9.61 -2.43 -12.43
C THR A 72 -8.64 -2.05 -11.31
N LEU A 73 -8.03 -3.06 -10.68
CA LEU A 73 -7.00 -2.85 -9.68
C LEU A 73 -5.73 -2.25 -10.29
N PHE A 74 -5.27 -2.82 -11.41
CA PHE A 74 -4.10 -2.35 -12.13
C PHE A 74 -4.22 -0.88 -12.50
N MET A 75 -5.34 -0.49 -13.12
CA MET A 75 -5.66 0.90 -13.47
C MET A 75 -5.81 1.82 -12.25
N SER A 76 -6.16 1.27 -11.08
CA SER A 76 -6.17 2.05 -9.85
C SER A 76 -4.73 2.34 -9.41
N LEU A 77 -3.81 1.37 -9.52
CA LEU A 77 -2.43 1.51 -9.08
C LEU A 77 -1.58 2.37 -10.02
N ASP A 78 -1.77 2.22 -11.34
CA ASP A 78 -1.15 3.02 -12.41
C ASP A 78 -1.64 4.49 -12.33
N LYS A 79 -0.78 5.38 -11.82
CA LYS A 79 -1.14 6.78 -11.58
C LYS A 79 -0.81 7.67 -12.76
N ASP A 80 0.27 7.37 -13.45
CA ASP A 80 0.78 8.15 -14.57
C ASP A 80 0.18 7.73 -15.91
N GLY A 81 -0.52 6.59 -15.95
CA GLY A 81 -1.20 6.05 -17.12
C GLY A 81 -0.24 5.44 -18.11
N ASP A 82 0.96 5.03 -17.67
CA ASP A 82 1.97 4.43 -18.53
C ASP A 82 1.74 2.94 -18.81
N HIS A 83 0.66 2.37 -18.25
CA HIS A 83 0.27 0.97 -18.34
C HIS A 83 1.29 0.01 -17.71
N THR A 84 2.10 0.51 -16.80
CA THR A 84 3.00 -0.24 -15.93
C THR A 84 2.82 0.21 -14.49
N ILE A 85 3.22 -0.61 -13.53
CA ILE A 85 3.23 -0.22 -12.12
C ILE A 85 4.67 -0.23 -11.65
N SER A 86 5.21 0.97 -11.40
CA SER A 86 6.52 1.13 -10.82
C SER A 86 6.53 0.77 -9.32
N VAL A 87 7.68 0.38 -8.78
CA VAL A 87 7.82 0.08 -7.34
C VAL A 87 7.43 1.27 -6.46
N ASP A 88 7.68 2.48 -6.95
CA ASP A 88 7.34 3.72 -6.26
C ASP A 88 5.82 3.91 -6.19
N GLU A 89 5.11 3.76 -7.30
CA GLU A 89 3.65 3.83 -7.36
C GLU A 89 2.97 2.76 -6.49
N PHE A 90 3.52 1.55 -6.51
CA PHE A 90 3.05 0.45 -5.68
C PHE A 90 3.22 0.77 -4.19
N THR A 91 4.38 1.31 -3.80
CA THR A 91 4.67 1.68 -2.40
C THR A 91 3.86 2.90 -1.96
N GLU A 92 3.71 3.91 -2.82
CA GLU A 92 2.88 5.09 -2.57
C GLU A 92 1.42 4.71 -2.32
N ARG A 93 0.87 3.80 -3.13
CA ARG A 93 -0.51 3.30 -2.96
C ARG A 93 -0.65 2.50 -1.68
N CYS A 94 0.35 1.70 -1.34
CA CYS A 94 0.45 0.98 -0.07
C CYS A 94 0.46 1.92 1.14
N ASP A 95 1.25 2.99 1.09
CA ASP A 95 1.32 3.99 2.15
C ASP A 95 -0.02 4.76 2.22
N MET A 96 -0.59 5.17 1.08
CA MET A 96 -1.91 5.83 1.01
C MET A 96 -3.05 4.95 1.53
N ALA A 97 -3.04 3.64 1.27
CA ALA A 97 -4.06 2.72 1.79
C ALA A 97 -3.99 2.57 3.31
N GLN A 98 -2.78 2.60 3.91
CA GLN A 98 -2.63 2.68 5.37
C GLN A 98 -3.20 4.00 5.93
N PHE A 99 -3.01 5.12 5.23
CA PHE A 99 -3.64 6.39 5.62
C PHE A 99 -5.16 6.35 5.41
N SER A 100 -5.65 5.79 4.31
CA SER A 100 -7.08 5.62 4.03
C SER A 100 -7.76 4.77 5.11
N SER A 101 -7.14 3.68 5.57
CA SER A 101 -7.63 2.86 6.68
C SER A 101 -7.67 3.60 8.03
N ARG A 102 -6.90 4.70 8.19
CA ARG A 102 -6.96 5.57 9.38
C ARG A 102 -7.79 6.85 9.17
N ILE A 103 -8.09 7.24 7.93
CA ILE A 103 -8.75 8.51 7.57
C ILE A 103 -10.12 8.35 6.89
N LEU A 104 -10.52 7.12 6.50
CA LEU A 104 -11.88 6.88 5.99
C LEU A 104 -12.96 7.13 7.06
N LEU A 105 -12.59 7.15 8.35
CA LEU A 105 -13.47 7.60 9.43
C LEU A 105 -13.66 9.13 9.47
N VAL A 106 -12.82 9.92 8.80
CA VAL A 106 -12.89 11.39 8.84
C VAL A 106 -13.47 11.97 7.54
N ILE A 107 -13.05 11.51 6.36
CA ILE A 107 -13.46 12.18 5.10
C ILE A 107 -14.90 11.81 4.69
N ARG A 108 -15.43 10.64 5.06
CA ARG A 108 -16.85 10.33 4.86
C ARG A 108 -17.79 11.09 5.81
N CYS A 109 -17.25 11.68 6.89
CA CYS A 109 -18.03 12.55 7.78
C CYS A 109 -18.14 14.00 7.28
N VAL A 110 -17.25 14.47 6.38
CA VAL A 110 -17.23 15.87 5.96
C VAL A 110 -18.03 16.13 4.67
N CYS A 111 -18.21 15.13 3.79
CA CYS A 111 -18.83 15.35 2.47
C CYS A 111 -20.23 14.73 2.27
N ASN A 112 -20.97 14.38 3.33
CA ASN A 112 -22.39 14.02 3.19
C ASN A 112 -23.28 14.69 4.26
N SER A 113 -23.22 16.01 4.33
CA SER A 113 -24.25 16.81 5.01
C SER A 113 -25.13 17.48 3.95
N PRO A 114 -26.42 17.13 3.82
CA PRO A 114 -27.34 17.73 2.85
C PRO A 114 -27.92 19.06 3.36
N ILE A 115 -27.07 19.95 3.86
CA ILE A 115 -27.44 21.32 4.26
C ILE A 115 -26.33 22.28 3.84
N CYS A 116 -26.32 22.54 2.54
CA CYS A 116 -26.08 23.87 1.98
C CYS A 116 -27.32 24.21 1.13
#